data_AF-A0A956U7S8-F1
#
_entry.id   AF-A0A956U7S8-F1
#
_cell.length_a   1.000
_cell.length_b   1.000
_cell.length_c   1.000
_cell.angle_alpha   90.00
_cell.angle_beta   90.00
_cell.angle_gamma   90.00
#
_symmetry.space_group_name_H-M   'P 1'
#
loop_
_entity.id
_entity.type
_entity.pdbx_description
1 polymer ?
#
loop_
_entity_poly.entity_id
_entity_poly.type
_entity_poly.pdbx_seq_one_letter_code
_entity_poly.pdbx_strand_id
1 'polypeptide(L)'
;MTKFGTIIAIILCIAGSLYYNYLSQLEASNLEKKKLELSIKMNTPGTVVYAVRDVAAGKRLSTSDVVEREIPQSRIPSAALTKSSNGIGRLLGYGISKGQIVSGYDFDPPLPGLTVSVVMSSRFLEEGTTIKRSDLAKEDTIVQPEGTIKPAGAIRSFDTVVGKKLKNSIENGKILTTYDF
;
A
#
# COMPACT_ATOMS: atom_id res chain seq x y z
N MET A 1 -39.63 -22.27 53.38
CA MET A 1 -39.41 -22.20 51.92
C MET A 1 -38.15 -21.43 51.50
N THR A 2 -37.43 -20.76 52.41
CA THR A 2 -36.26 -19.91 52.07
C THR A 2 -34.95 -20.68 51.81
N LYS A 3 -34.73 -21.83 52.46
CA LYS A 3 -33.48 -22.62 52.34
C LYS A 3 -33.27 -23.29 50.98
N PHE A 4 -34.35 -23.59 50.26
CA PHE A 4 -34.27 -24.21 48.92
C PHE A 4 -33.84 -23.20 47.85
N GLY A 5 -34.32 -21.96 47.94
CA GLY A 5 -33.95 -20.88 47.03
C GLY A 5 -32.47 -20.48 47.15
N THR A 6 -31.91 -20.49 48.35
CA THR A 6 -30.49 -20.19 48.58
C THR A 6 -29.56 -21.25 47.99
N ILE A 7 -29.93 -22.53 48.05
CA ILE A 7 -29.14 -23.63 47.48
C ILE A 7 -29.11 -23.54 45.94
N ILE A 8 -30.25 -23.24 45.32
CA ILE A 8 -30.34 -23.06 43.86
C ILE A 8 -29.50 -21.86 43.40
N ALA A 9 -29.53 -20.74 44.13
CA ALA A 9 -28.73 -19.57 43.81
C ALA A 9 -27.21 -19.86 43.85
N ILE A 10 -26.74 -20.61 44.84
CA ILE A 10 -25.32 -21.01 44.96
C ILE A 10 -24.90 -21.90 43.78
N ILE A 11 -25.74 -22.87 43.40
CA ILE A 11 -25.45 -23.75 42.26
C ILE A 11 -25.34 -22.96 40.95
N LEU A 12 -26.22 -21.98 40.73
CA LEU A 12 -26.18 -21.11 39.55
C LEU A 12 -24.92 -20.24 39.51
N CYS A 13 -24.49 -19.69 40.66
CA CYS A 13 -23.25 -18.91 40.74
C CYS A 13 -22.01 -19.77 40.44
N ILE A 14 -21.96 -21.00 40.94
CA ILE A 14 -20.85 -21.92 40.67
C ILE A 14 -20.84 -22.34 39.20
N ALA A 15 -22.00 -22.71 38.64
CA ALA A 15 -22.13 -23.08 37.24
C ALA A 15 -21.74 -21.93 36.30
N GLY A 16 -22.18 -20.71 36.59
CA GLY A 16 -21.81 -19.51 35.83
C GLY A 16 -20.31 -19.22 35.89
N SER A 17 -19.69 -19.39 37.07
CA SER A 17 -18.24 -19.20 37.24
C SER A 17 -17.43 -20.26 36.48
N LEU A 18 -17.86 -21.52 36.50
CA LEU A 18 -17.21 -22.59 35.73
C LEU A 18 -17.35 -22.37 34.22
N TYR A 19 -18.53 -21.95 33.76
CA TYR A 19 -18.78 -21.64 32.36
C TYR A 19 -17.91 -20.47 31.87
N TYR A 20 -17.78 -19.41 32.66
CA TYR A 20 -16.92 -18.28 32.33
C TYR A 20 -15.43 -18.68 32.25
N ASN A 21 -14.95 -19.48 33.20
CA ASN A 21 -13.58 -20.00 33.16
C ASN A 21 -13.32 -20.85 31.90
N TYR A 22 -14.26 -21.73 31.54
CA TYR A 22 -14.17 -22.54 30.31
C TYR A 22 -14.11 -21.66 29.05
N LEU A 23 -14.99 -20.66 28.95
CA LEU A 23 -15.01 -19.74 27.81
C LEU A 23 -13.69 -18.94 27.71
N SER A 24 -13.17 -18.45 28.84
CA SER A 24 -11.89 -17.72 28.88
C SER A 24 -10.69 -18.58 28.46
N GLN A 25 -10.67 -19.87 28.84
CA GLN A 25 -9.63 -20.80 28.40
C GLN A 25 -9.72 -21.12 26.91
N LEU A 26 -10.93 -21.24 26.37
CA LEU A 26 -11.15 -21.46 24.94
C LEU A 26 -10.64 -20.27 24.11
N GLU A 27 -10.92 -19.05 24.54
CA GLU A 27 -10.41 -17.83 23.90
C GLU A 27 -8.89 -17.73 23.99
N ALA A 28 -8.29 -18.03 25.14
CA ALA A 28 -6.83 -18.06 25.32
C ALA A 28 -6.15 -19.06 24.37
N SER A 29 -6.67 -20.29 24.27
CA SER A 29 -6.14 -21.31 23.34
C SER A 29 -6.28 -20.89 21.88
N ASN A 30 -7.42 -20.31 21.50
CA ASN A 30 -7.63 -19.82 20.14
C ASN A 30 -6.68 -18.66 19.79
N LEU A 31 -6.40 -17.78 20.75
CA LEU A 31 -5.44 -16.70 20.58
C LEU A 31 -4.02 -17.23 20.42
N GLU A 32 -3.61 -18.22 21.22
CA GLU A 32 -2.29 -18.86 21.08
C GLU A 32 -2.13 -19.56 19.73
N LYS A 33 -3.14 -20.30 19.27
CA LYS A 33 -3.12 -20.92 17.93
C LYS A 33 -2.98 -19.85 16.84
N LYS A 34 -3.75 -18.76 16.92
CA LYS A 34 -3.62 -17.63 15.98
C LYS A 34 -2.24 -16.99 16.02
N LYS A 35 -1.67 -16.78 17.20
CA LYS A 35 -0.31 -16.24 17.36
C LYS A 35 0.74 -17.18 16.76
N LEU A 36 0.61 -18.49 16.98
CA LEU A 36 1.51 -19.49 16.41
C LEU A 36 1.40 -19.51 14.88
N GLU A 37 0.19 -19.53 14.32
CA GLU A 37 -0.04 -19.46 12.88
C GLU A 37 0.53 -18.17 12.26
N LEU A 38 0.36 -17.02 12.92
CA LEU A 38 0.96 -15.77 12.49
C LEU A 38 2.49 -15.83 12.53
N SER A 39 3.07 -16.38 13.60
CA SER A 39 4.52 -16.51 13.73
C SER A 39 5.12 -17.42 12.65
N ILE A 40 4.43 -18.50 12.30
CA ILE A 40 4.83 -19.40 11.20
C ILE A 40 4.75 -18.64 9.87
N LYS A 41 3.62 -17.97 9.59
CA LYS A 41 3.44 -17.16 8.37
C LYS A 41 4.49 -16.05 8.23
N MET A 42 4.91 -15.43 9.33
CA MET A 42 5.92 -14.38 9.33
C MET A 42 7.35 -14.88 9.03
N ASN A 43 7.61 -16.15 9.31
CA ASN A 43 8.91 -16.80 9.12
C ASN A 43 8.99 -17.61 7.82
N THR A 44 7.88 -17.80 7.10
CA THR A 44 7.89 -18.37 5.76
C THR A 44 8.81 -17.55 4.85
N PRO A 45 9.76 -18.19 4.13
CA PRO A 45 10.59 -17.47 3.17
C PRO A 45 9.75 -16.97 2.00
N GLY A 46 9.99 -15.73 1.58
CA GLY A 46 9.41 -15.15 0.38
C GLY A 46 10.50 -14.57 -0.51
N THR A 47 10.27 -14.63 -1.82
CA THR A 47 11.21 -14.15 -2.82
C THR A 47 11.07 -12.63 -3.01
N VAL A 48 12.20 -11.94 -3.05
CA VAL A 48 12.29 -10.52 -3.40
C VAL A 48 13.43 -10.29 -4.39
N VAL A 49 13.28 -9.23 -5.19
CA VAL A 49 14.27 -8.83 -6.18
C VAL A 49 15.18 -7.74 -5.60
N TYR A 50 16.48 -8.01 -5.59
CA TYR A 50 17.53 -7.07 -5.19
C TYR A 50 18.28 -6.53 -6.40
N ALA A 51 18.68 -5.27 -6.34
CA ALA A 51 19.62 -4.69 -7.30
C ALA A 51 21.06 -5.17 -7.00
N VAL A 52 21.77 -5.67 -8.02
CA VAL A 52 23.18 -6.09 -7.88
C VAL A 52 24.18 -4.98 -8.20
N ARG A 53 23.72 -3.91 -8.85
CA ARG A 53 24.49 -2.71 -9.19
C ARG A 53 23.59 -1.47 -9.19
N ASP A 54 24.22 -0.31 -9.20
CA ASP A 54 23.50 0.96 -9.31
C ASP A 54 22.94 1.13 -10.73
N VAL A 55 21.68 1.52 -10.84
CA VAL A 55 21.02 1.81 -12.12
C VAL A 55 20.36 3.18 -12.01
N ALA A 56 20.73 4.08 -12.93
CA ALA A 56 20.19 5.44 -12.95
C ALA A 56 18.71 5.48 -13.37
N ALA A 57 18.01 6.54 -12.93
CA ALA A 57 16.67 6.86 -13.42
C ALA A 57 16.67 7.02 -14.95
N GLY A 58 15.57 6.65 -15.59
CA GLY A 58 15.40 6.67 -17.04
C GLY A 58 16.07 5.52 -17.79
N LYS A 59 16.75 4.58 -17.10
CA LYS A 59 17.25 3.35 -17.73
C LYS A 59 16.23 2.22 -17.67
N ARG A 60 16.32 1.30 -18.63
CA ARG A 60 15.54 0.06 -18.60
C ARG A 60 16.24 -0.98 -17.73
N LEU A 61 15.48 -1.67 -16.90
CA LEU A 61 16.00 -2.72 -16.03
C LEU A 61 16.36 -3.97 -16.86
N SER A 62 17.58 -4.48 -16.70
CA SER A 62 18.12 -5.69 -17.33
C SER A 62 18.12 -6.89 -16.36
N THR A 63 18.17 -8.10 -16.90
CA THR A 63 18.46 -9.34 -16.15
C THR A 63 19.76 -9.24 -15.35
N SER A 64 20.76 -8.53 -15.86
CA SER A 64 22.06 -8.34 -15.20
C SER A 64 22.06 -7.30 -14.08
N ASP A 65 20.97 -6.53 -13.93
CA ASP A 65 20.85 -5.50 -12.90
C ASP A 65 20.31 -6.05 -11.57
N VAL A 66 19.67 -7.22 -11.60
CA VAL A 66 18.89 -7.74 -10.47
C VAL A 66 19.14 -9.21 -10.18
N VAL A 67 18.87 -9.62 -8.95
CA VAL A 67 18.90 -11.01 -8.49
C VAL A 67 17.73 -11.27 -7.54
N GLU A 68 17.13 -12.45 -7.66
CA GLU A 68 16.10 -12.91 -6.74
C GLU A 68 16.75 -13.53 -5.50
N ARG A 69 16.27 -13.17 -4.31
CA ARG A 69 16.72 -13.73 -3.03
C ARG A 69 15.53 -14.03 -2.15
N GLU A 70 15.65 -15.07 -1.33
CA GLU A 70 14.66 -15.38 -0.31
C GLU A 70 14.99 -14.67 0.99
N ILE A 71 13.99 -13.99 1.54
CA ILE A 71 14.04 -13.39 2.88
C ILE A 71 12.78 -13.74 3.67
N PRO A 72 12.79 -13.68 5.00
CA PRO A 72 11.58 -13.91 5.80
C PRO A 72 10.47 -12.95 5.37
N GLN A 73 9.25 -13.46 5.24
CA GLN A 73 8.09 -12.65 4.80
C GLN A 73 7.88 -11.40 5.65
N SER A 74 8.20 -11.46 6.96
CA SER A 74 8.18 -10.32 7.88
C SER A 74 9.11 -9.16 7.50
N ARG A 75 10.14 -9.40 6.66
CA ARG A 75 11.10 -8.39 6.20
C ARG A 75 10.82 -7.91 4.77
N ILE A 76 9.81 -8.45 4.10
CA ILE A 76 9.46 -8.08 2.72
C ILE A 76 8.63 -6.78 2.75
N PRO A 77 9.11 -5.69 2.13
CA PRO A 77 8.29 -4.49 1.94
C PRO A 77 7.04 -4.82 1.11
N SER A 78 5.91 -4.20 1.44
CA SER A 78 4.63 -4.46 0.76
C SER A 78 4.67 -4.20 -0.75
N ALA A 79 5.48 -3.25 -1.20
CA ALA A 79 5.64 -2.87 -2.59
C ALA A 79 6.90 -3.49 -3.24
N ALA A 80 7.54 -4.47 -2.61
CA ALA A 80 8.70 -5.16 -3.15
C ALA A 80 8.33 -6.00 -4.37
N LEU A 81 9.23 -6.05 -5.33
CA LEU A 81 9.09 -6.90 -6.49
C LEU A 81 9.40 -8.35 -6.09
N THR A 82 8.46 -9.27 -6.32
CA THR A 82 8.60 -10.69 -5.97
C THR A 82 9.20 -11.54 -7.10
N LYS A 83 9.18 -11.04 -8.35
CA LYS A 83 9.74 -11.70 -9.53
C LYS A 83 10.44 -10.68 -10.43
N SER A 84 11.67 -10.98 -10.83
CA SER A 84 12.48 -10.13 -11.72
C SER A 84 11.82 -9.93 -13.08
N SER A 85 11.14 -10.95 -13.59
CA SER A 85 10.40 -10.92 -14.86
C SER A 85 9.40 -9.77 -14.97
N ASN A 86 8.84 -9.31 -13.84
CA ASN A 86 7.84 -8.25 -13.82
C ASN A 86 8.46 -6.85 -13.99
N GLY A 87 9.76 -6.69 -13.68
CA GLY A 87 10.48 -5.42 -13.78
C GLY A 87 11.36 -5.30 -15.02
N ILE A 88 11.84 -6.43 -15.56
CA ILE A 88 12.78 -6.42 -16.68
C ILE A 88 12.16 -5.77 -17.93
N GLY A 89 12.95 -4.92 -18.59
CA GLY A 89 12.54 -4.15 -19.77
C GLY A 89 11.75 -2.88 -19.46
N ARG A 90 11.23 -2.70 -18.23
CA ARG A 90 10.52 -1.48 -17.82
C ARG A 90 11.49 -0.34 -17.53
N LEU A 91 11.02 0.89 -17.73
CA LEU A 91 11.76 2.10 -17.46
C LEU A 91 11.74 2.39 -15.95
N LEU A 92 12.90 2.72 -15.39
CA LEU A 92 13.02 3.18 -14.02
C LEU A 92 12.66 4.67 -13.95
N GLY A 93 11.68 5.03 -13.11
CA GLY A 93 11.38 6.42 -12.77
C GLY A 93 12.39 7.00 -11.78
N TYR A 94 12.93 6.14 -10.90
CA TYR A 94 13.93 6.50 -9.90
C TYR A 94 15.17 5.63 -10.04
N GLY A 95 16.33 6.17 -9.66
CA GLY A 95 17.56 5.38 -9.61
C GLY A 95 17.50 4.37 -8.47
N ILE A 96 17.96 3.14 -8.73
CA ILE A 96 18.09 2.09 -7.71
C ILE A 96 19.56 1.90 -7.37
N SER A 97 19.84 1.71 -6.08
CA SER A 97 21.20 1.49 -5.58
C SER A 97 21.49 0.00 -5.39
N LYS A 98 22.75 -0.39 -5.49
CA LYS A 98 23.23 -1.74 -5.22
C LYS A 98 22.80 -2.21 -3.83
N GLY A 99 22.21 -3.39 -3.75
CA GLY A 99 21.72 -4.00 -2.51
C GLY A 99 20.34 -3.52 -2.07
N GLN A 100 19.71 -2.58 -2.80
CA GLN A 100 18.34 -2.16 -2.55
C GLN A 100 17.34 -3.24 -3.03
N ILE A 101 16.24 -3.40 -2.29
CA ILE A 101 15.07 -4.17 -2.77
C ILE A 101 14.34 -3.31 -3.80
N VAL A 102 14.17 -3.85 -5.00
CA VAL A 102 13.46 -3.16 -6.08
C VAL A 102 11.97 -3.12 -5.75
N SER A 103 11.39 -1.93 -5.76
CA SER A 103 9.97 -1.69 -5.56
C SER A 103 9.23 -1.50 -6.87
N GLY A 104 7.95 -1.86 -6.90
CA GLY A 104 7.08 -1.51 -8.01
C GLY A 104 6.86 -0.01 -8.21
N TYR A 105 7.18 0.82 -7.22
CA TYR A 105 7.17 2.29 -7.34
C TYR A 105 8.42 2.86 -8.04
N ASP A 106 9.49 2.08 -8.16
CA ASP A 106 10.74 2.53 -8.80
C ASP A 106 10.60 2.68 -10.31
N PHE A 107 9.54 2.13 -10.90
CA PHE A 107 9.26 2.15 -12.33
C PHE A 107 8.41 3.35 -12.74
N ASP A 108 8.57 3.78 -13.98
CA ASP A 108 7.71 4.75 -14.65
C ASP A 108 7.16 4.17 -15.96
N PRO A 109 5.85 3.86 -16.06
CA PRO A 109 4.87 3.99 -15.00
C PRO A 109 5.07 2.95 -13.88
N PRO A 110 4.55 3.20 -12.65
CA PRO A 110 4.58 2.21 -11.57
C PRO A 110 3.91 0.89 -11.98
N LEU A 111 4.18 -0.17 -11.22
CA LEU A 111 3.55 -1.47 -11.50
C LEU A 111 2.03 -1.43 -11.25
N PRO A 112 1.24 -2.21 -12.02
CA PRO A 112 -0.20 -2.35 -11.80
C PRO A 112 -0.56 -2.80 -10.38
N GLY A 113 -1.72 -2.36 -9.91
CA GLY A 113 -2.26 -2.72 -8.59
C GLY A 113 -1.64 -1.93 -7.43
N LEU A 114 -0.67 -1.07 -7.68
CA LEU A 114 -0.14 -0.15 -6.67
C LEU A 114 -1.05 1.06 -6.48
N THR A 115 -1.18 1.49 -5.23
CA THR A 115 -1.85 2.73 -4.88
C THR A 115 -0.88 3.90 -5.03
N VAL A 116 -1.27 4.90 -5.80
CA VAL A 116 -0.49 6.11 -6.03
C VAL A 116 -1.35 7.33 -5.77
N SER A 117 -0.79 8.34 -5.12
CA SER A 117 -1.51 9.61 -4.94
C SER A 117 -1.41 10.46 -6.21
N VAL A 118 -2.56 10.94 -6.67
CA VAL A 118 -2.70 11.90 -7.75
C VAL A 118 -3.14 13.25 -7.21
N VAL A 119 -2.81 14.31 -7.94
CA VAL A 119 -3.18 15.67 -7.61
C VAL A 119 -4.56 15.97 -8.18
N MET A 120 -5.43 16.52 -7.36
CA MET A 120 -6.77 16.96 -7.75
C MET A 120 -6.99 18.41 -7.36
N SER A 121 -7.97 19.05 -7.98
CA SER A 121 -8.41 20.39 -7.59
C SER A 121 -9.23 20.33 -6.30
N SER A 122 -8.88 21.14 -5.30
CA SER A 122 -9.62 21.26 -4.03
C SER A 122 -10.83 22.21 -4.12
N ARG A 123 -10.94 22.94 -5.23
CA ARG A 123 -12.03 23.88 -5.53
C ARG A 123 -12.20 24.06 -7.03
N PHE A 124 -13.20 24.82 -7.44
CA PHE A 124 -13.29 25.27 -8.83
C PHE A 124 -12.17 26.25 -9.15
N LEU A 125 -11.54 26.10 -10.32
CA LEU A 125 -10.48 26.98 -10.81
C LEU A 125 -10.84 27.49 -12.21
N GLU A 126 -10.77 28.79 -12.39
CA GLU A 126 -11.06 29.43 -13.68
C GLU A 126 -9.88 29.32 -14.64
N GLU A 127 -10.18 29.36 -15.94
CA GLU A 127 -9.18 29.42 -17.00
C GLU A 127 -8.20 30.59 -16.77
N GLY A 128 -6.92 30.37 -17.07
CA GLY A 128 -5.87 31.36 -16.87
C GLY A 128 -5.43 31.57 -15.42
N THR A 129 -6.11 30.97 -14.44
CA THR A 129 -5.71 31.02 -13.02
C THR A 129 -4.35 30.37 -12.82
N THR A 130 -3.50 31.02 -12.02
CA THR A 130 -2.22 30.43 -11.57
C THR A 130 -2.46 29.55 -10.37
N ILE A 131 -2.12 28.26 -10.49
CA ILE A 131 -2.34 27.27 -9.43
C ILE A 131 -1.48 27.58 -8.21
N LYS A 132 -2.11 27.64 -7.04
CA LYS A 132 -1.45 27.67 -5.73
C LYS A 132 -1.56 26.32 -5.05
N ARG A 133 -0.66 26.06 -4.11
CA ARG A 133 -0.70 24.82 -3.31
C ARG A 133 -2.00 24.65 -2.51
N SER A 134 -2.64 25.76 -2.11
CA SER A 134 -3.94 25.76 -1.44
C SER A 134 -5.10 25.28 -2.32
N ASP A 135 -4.92 25.30 -3.64
CA ASP A 135 -5.93 24.93 -4.63
C ASP A 135 -5.91 23.42 -4.93
N LEU A 136 -5.03 22.68 -4.27
CA LEU A 136 -4.72 21.30 -4.59
C LEU A 136 -5.01 20.38 -3.41
N ALA A 137 -5.50 19.19 -3.72
CA ALA A 137 -5.58 18.06 -2.81
C ALA A 137 -4.92 16.83 -3.43
N LYS A 138 -4.74 15.78 -2.63
CA LYS A 138 -4.31 14.47 -3.12
C LYS A 138 -5.42 13.44 -2.92
N GLU A 139 -5.57 12.59 -3.92
CA GLU A 139 -6.43 11.42 -3.86
C GLU A 139 -5.61 10.18 -4.21
N ASP A 140 -5.85 9.10 -3.49
CA ASP A 140 -5.20 7.82 -3.76
C ASP A 140 -5.97 7.06 -4.83
N THR A 141 -5.27 6.65 -5.88
CA THR A 141 -5.83 5.87 -7.00
C THR A 141 -4.98 4.64 -7.27
N ILE A 142 -5.55 3.66 -7.95
CA ILE A 142 -4.88 2.39 -8.26
C ILE A 142 -4.37 2.42 -9.70
N VAL A 143 -3.12 2.00 -9.89
CA VAL A 143 -2.52 1.82 -11.22
C VAL A 143 -3.22 0.66 -11.93
N GLN A 144 -3.72 0.92 -13.13
CA GLN A 144 -4.50 -0.05 -13.91
C GLN A 144 -3.60 -1.15 -14.50
N PRO A 145 -4.17 -2.31 -14.90
CA PRO A 145 -3.42 -3.43 -15.48
C PRO A 145 -2.49 -3.05 -16.64
N GLU A 146 -2.91 -2.09 -17.45
CA GLU A 146 -2.16 -1.51 -18.57
C GLU A 146 -0.99 -0.60 -18.13
N GLY A 147 -0.78 -0.40 -16.83
CA GLY A 147 0.23 0.49 -16.28
C GLY A 147 -0.14 1.97 -16.42
N THR A 148 -1.40 2.30 -16.67
CA THR A 148 -1.86 3.70 -16.71
C THR A 148 -2.51 4.08 -15.39
N ILE A 149 -2.43 5.36 -15.07
CA ILE A 149 -3.25 5.98 -14.02
C ILE A 149 -4.39 6.68 -14.75
N LYS A 150 -5.64 6.47 -14.33
CA LYS A 150 -6.78 7.21 -14.88
C LYS A 150 -7.04 8.48 -14.07
N PRO A 151 -7.27 9.63 -14.73
CA PRO A 151 -7.16 9.86 -16.18
C PRO A 151 -5.70 9.85 -16.68
N ALA A 152 -5.50 9.52 -17.95
CA ALA A 152 -4.17 9.49 -18.56
C ALA A 152 -3.46 10.85 -18.40
N GLY A 153 -2.16 10.81 -18.09
CA GLY A 153 -1.39 12.02 -17.78
C GLY A 153 -1.67 12.59 -16.38
N ALA A 154 -2.32 11.84 -15.48
CA ALA A 154 -2.54 12.24 -14.10
C ALA A 154 -1.22 12.66 -13.41
N ILE A 155 -1.26 13.80 -12.75
CA ILE A 155 -0.11 14.38 -12.09
C ILE A 155 0.00 13.84 -10.66
N ARG A 156 1.24 13.52 -10.23
CA ARG A 156 1.50 12.89 -8.92
C ARG A 156 2.17 13.82 -7.90
N SER A 157 2.67 14.97 -8.35
CA SER A 157 3.34 15.96 -7.49
C SER A 157 2.74 17.36 -7.64
N PHE A 158 2.57 18.04 -6.51
CA PHE A 158 2.17 19.45 -6.49
C PHE A 158 3.19 20.34 -7.21
N ASP A 159 4.48 20.04 -7.08
CA ASP A 159 5.54 20.87 -7.66
C ASP A 159 5.48 20.89 -9.20
N THR A 160 4.84 19.90 -9.81
CA THR A 160 4.62 19.83 -11.27
C THR A 160 3.57 20.84 -11.76
N VAL A 161 2.68 21.32 -10.89
CA VAL A 161 1.52 22.17 -11.25
C VAL A 161 1.53 23.53 -10.58
N VAL A 162 2.11 23.67 -9.38
CA VAL A 162 2.14 24.93 -8.66
C VAL A 162 2.88 25.98 -9.51
N GLY A 163 2.25 27.15 -9.68
CA GLY A 163 2.77 28.25 -10.50
C GLY A 163 2.44 28.14 -11.99
N LYS A 164 1.85 27.03 -12.47
CA LYS A 164 1.36 26.95 -13.85
C LYS A 164 0.01 27.65 -13.99
N LYS A 165 -0.23 28.19 -15.18
CA LYS A 165 -1.54 28.73 -15.57
C LYS A 165 -2.38 27.65 -16.22
N LEU A 166 -3.67 27.66 -15.89
CA LEU A 166 -4.64 26.75 -16.47
C LEU A 166 -5.00 27.11 -17.92
N LYS A 167 -5.06 26.11 -18.79
CA LYS A 167 -5.56 26.23 -20.17
C LYS A 167 -7.08 26.21 -20.26
N ASN A 168 -7.74 25.54 -19.32
CA ASN A 168 -9.19 25.38 -19.25
C ASN A 168 -9.64 25.50 -17.79
N SER A 169 -10.92 25.80 -17.58
CA SER A 169 -11.51 25.72 -16.24
C SER A 169 -11.49 24.28 -15.70
N ILE A 170 -11.37 24.17 -14.38
CA ILE A 170 -11.31 22.89 -13.67
C ILE A 170 -12.36 22.84 -12.58
N GLU A 171 -13.16 21.78 -12.61
CA GLU A 171 -14.15 21.50 -11.58
C GLU A 171 -13.51 21.10 -10.25
N ASN A 172 -14.20 21.41 -9.16
CA ASN A 172 -13.83 20.89 -7.84
C ASN A 172 -13.84 19.36 -7.87
N GLY A 173 -12.78 18.72 -7.36
CA GLY A 173 -12.68 17.27 -7.34
C GLY A 173 -12.04 16.65 -8.57
N LYS A 174 -11.77 17.41 -9.64
CA LYS A 174 -11.17 16.86 -10.86
C LYS A 174 -9.68 16.55 -10.64
N ILE A 175 -9.25 15.34 -11.05
CA ILE A 175 -7.83 14.97 -11.12
C ILE A 175 -7.13 15.81 -12.21
N LEU A 176 -6.00 16.40 -11.84
CA LEU A 176 -5.18 17.20 -12.75
C LEU A 176 -4.34 16.32 -13.65
N THR A 177 -4.32 16.67 -14.93
CA THR A 177 -3.53 16.00 -15.96
C THR A 177 -2.54 16.94 -16.60
N THR A 178 -1.55 16.39 -17.29
CA THR A 178 -0.61 17.18 -18.11
C THR A 178 -1.30 18.00 -19.22
N TYR A 179 -2.55 17.70 -19.56
CA TYR A 179 -3.31 18.41 -20.60
C TYR A 179 -4.02 19.67 -20.09
N ASP A 180 -4.11 19.85 -18.78
CA ASP A 180 -4.78 21.01 -18.18
C ASP A 180 -3.88 22.29 -18.17
N PHE A 181 -2.61 22.17 -18.59
CA PHE A 181 -1.57 23.21 -18.56
C PHE A 181 -0.84 23.38 -19.88
#